data_AF-A0A553RKS0-F1
#
_entry.id   AF-A0A553RKS0-F1
#
_cell.length_a   1.000
_cell.length_b   1.000
_cell.length_c   1.000
_cell.angle_alpha   90.00
_cell.angle_beta   90.00
_cell.angle_gamma   90.00
#
_symmetry.space_group_name_H-M   'P 1'
#
loop_
_entity.id
_entity.type
_entity.pdbx_description
1 polymer ?
#
loop_
_entity_poly.entity_id
_entity_poly.type
_entity_poly.pdbx_seq_one_letter_code
_entity_poly.pdbx_strand_id
1 'polypeptide(L)'
;MTCCQSSVCGKIMELLGQNKIDHHQRQVAILSQDSFYRVLTPEQKAKALKGQFNFDHPDAFDNELIVKTLCEIMEGRTVQIPVYDFVSHS
;
A
#
# COMPACT_ATOMS: atom_id res chain seq x y z
N MET A 1 -9.75 10.19 12.41
CA MET A 1 -8.55 11.04 12.28
C MET A 1 -7.75 10.49 11.10
N THR A 2 -8.19 10.77 9.87
CA THR A 2 -7.52 10.27 8.65
C THR A 2 -6.18 10.98 8.53
N CYS A 3 -5.12 10.21 8.66
CA CYS A 3 -3.75 10.69 8.71
C CYS A 3 -3.37 11.40 7.40
N CYS A 4 -2.82 12.62 7.50
CA CYS A 4 -2.49 13.49 6.35
C CYS A 4 -1.36 12.96 5.43
N GLN A 5 -0.83 11.77 5.71
CA GLN A 5 0.34 11.19 5.02
C GLN A 5 0.10 11.10 3.51
N SER A 6 -1.04 10.54 3.09
CA SER A 6 -1.38 10.39 1.66
C SER A 6 -1.55 11.75 0.97
N SER A 7 -2.11 12.75 1.68
CA SER A 7 -2.26 14.12 1.15
C SER A 7 -0.92 14.85 1.01
N VAL A 8 0.00 14.65 1.96
CA VAL A 8 1.36 15.21 1.91
C VAL A 8 2.15 14.62 0.74
N CYS A 9 2.13 13.29 0.58
CA CYS A 9 2.78 12.63 -0.56
C CYS A 9 2.22 13.13 -1.90
N GLY A 10 0.90 13.29 -2.00
CA GLY A 10 0.25 13.87 -3.18
C GLY A 10 0.74 15.29 -3.50
N LYS A 11 0.89 16.15 -2.46
CA LYS A 11 1.40 17.50 -2.64
C LYS A 11 2.86 17.54 -3.08
N ILE A 12 3.71 16.64 -2.56
CA ILE A 12 5.11 16.51 -2.98
C ILE A 12 5.21 16.15 -4.46
N MET A 13 4.42 15.19 -4.95
CA MET A 13 4.40 14.81 -6.37
C MET A 13 3.94 15.94 -7.28
N GLU A 14 2.96 16.74 -6.82
CA GLU A 14 2.51 17.94 -7.51
C GLU A 14 3.63 18.98 -7.64
N LEU A 15 4.32 19.28 -6.53
CA LEU A 15 5.44 20.23 -6.50
C LEU A 15 6.64 19.79 -7.35
N LEU A 16 6.89 18.49 -7.43
CA LEU A 16 7.95 17.90 -8.26
C LEU A 16 7.55 17.74 -9.74
N GLY A 17 6.33 18.15 -10.12
CA GLY A 17 5.83 18.08 -11.50
C GLY A 17 5.60 16.66 -12.04
N GLN A 18 5.65 15.64 -11.17
CA GLN A 18 5.61 14.22 -11.58
C GLN A 18 4.21 13.76 -12.02
N ASN A 19 3.15 14.53 -11.71
CA ASN A 19 1.77 14.16 -12.04
C ASN A 19 1.47 14.05 -13.54
N LYS A 20 2.28 14.71 -14.39
CA LYS A 20 2.11 14.72 -15.86
C LYS A 20 3.13 13.83 -16.59
N ILE A 21 4.04 13.19 -15.86
CA ILE A 21 5.10 12.36 -16.40
C ILE A 21 4.60 10.91 -16.49
N ASP A 22 4.91 10.26 -17.61
CA ASP A 22 4.65 8.83 -17.84
C ASP A 22 5.26 8.00 -16.70
N HIS A 23 4.55 6.94 -16.30
CA HIS A 23 4.92 6.11 -15.15
C HIS A 23 6.34 5.54 -15.26
N HIS A 24 6.80 5.24 -16.48
CA HIS A 24 8.14 4.72 -16.74
C HIS A 24 9.25 5.78 -16.67
N GLN A 25 8.90 7.07 -16.71
CA GLN A 25 9.84 8.18 -16.68
C GLN A 25 9.85 8.93 -15.34
N ARG A 26 9.02 8.53 -14.37
CA ARG A 26 8.99 9.14 -13.05
C ARG A 26 10.26 8.83 -12.27
N GLN A 27 10.81 9.86 -11.64
CA GLN A 27 11.97 9.73 -10.75
C GLN A 27 11.57 9.53 -9.29
N VAL A 28 10.30 9.77 -8.97
CA VAL A 28 9.74 9.61 -7.63
C VAL A 28 8.48 8.76 -7.72
N ALA A 29 8.37 7.79 -6.81
CA ALA A 29 7.20 6.94 -6.66
C ALA A 29 6.65 7.03 -5.23
N ILE A 30 5.34 6.88 -5.09
CA ILE A 30 4.67 6.73 -3.80
C ILE A 30 4.27 5.28 -3.66
N LEU A 31 4.66 4.67 -2.54
CA LEU A 31 4.21 3.35 -2.14
C LEU A 31 3.28 3.48 -0.93
N SER A 32 2.07 2.91 -1.01
CA SER A 32 1.15 2.86 0.12
C SER A 32 1.30 1.53 0.85
N GLN A 33 1.39 1.56 2.18
CA GLN A 33 1.38 0.34 2.99
C GLN A 33 0.04 -0.41 2.88
N ASP A 34 -1.04 0.30 2.58
CA ASP A 34 -2.37 -0.29 2.43
C ASP A 34 -2.44 -1.30 1.28
N SER A 35 -1.56 -1.18 0.28
CA SER A 35 -1.44 -2.19 -0.80
C SER A 35 -1.06 -3.57 -0.27
N PHE A 36 -0.46 -3.64 0.92
CA PHE A 36 0.10 -4.85 1.51
C PHE A 36 -0.75 -5.40 2.65
N TYR A 37 -2.05 -5.10 2.69
CA TYR A 37 -2.96 -5.85 3.56
C TYR A 37 -2.98 -7.33 3.15
N ARG A 38 -3.00 -8.21 4.15
CA ARG A 38 -3.15 -9.64 3.91
C ARG A 38 -4.55 -9.96 3.41
N VAL A 39 -4.62 -10.94 2.52
CA VAL A 39 -5.89 -11.55 2.15
C VAL A 39 -6.47 -12.25 3.37
N LEU A 40 -7.66 -11.82 3.78
CA LEU A 40 -8.31 -12.36 4.96
C LEU A 40 -8.84 -13.77 4.69
N THR A 41 -8.67 -14.67 5.67
CA THR A 41 -9.34 -15.98 5.64
C THR A 41 -10.87 -15.80 5.73
N PRO A 42 -11.69 -16.81 5.35
CA PRO A 42 -13.15 -16.70 5.46
C PRO A 42 -13.63 -16.33 6.87
N GLU A 43 -12.96 -16.84 7.91
CA GLU A 43 -13.25 -16.52 9.31
C GLU A 43 -12.90 -15.08 9.67
N GLN A 44 -11.76 -14.58 9.17
CA GLN A 44 -11.34 -13.20 9.37
C GLN A 44 -12.23 -12.23 8.59
N LYS A 45 -12.66 -12.57 7.37
CA LYS A 45 -13.67 -11.80 6.61
C LYS A 45 -14.97 -11.70 7.37
N ALA A 46 -15.45 -12.80 7.96
CA ALA A 46 -16.66 -12.79 8.79
C ALA A 46 -16.53 -11.87 10.02
N LYS A 47 -15.34 -11.78 10.64
CA LYS A 47 -15.06 -10.83 11.72
C LYS A 47 -14.97 -9.39 11.22
N ALA A 48 -14.31 -9.16 10.07
CA ALA A 48 -14.18 -7.84 9.45
C ALA A 48 -15.54 -7.24 9.07
N LEU A 49 -16.45 -8.04 8.49
CA LEU A 49 -17.82 -7.62 8.18
C LEU A 49 -18.63 -7.22 9.42
N LYS A 50 -18.25 -7.71 10.61
CA LYS A 50 -18.85 -7.34 11.90
C LYS A 50 -18.10 -6.20 12.61
N GLY A 51 -17.06 -5.63 11.98
CA GLY A 51 -16.19 -4.62 12.60
C GLY A 51 -15.32 -5.15 13.74
N GLN A 52 -15.11 -6.47 13.81
CA GLN A 52 -14.37 -7.16 14.88
C GLN A 52 -12.96 -7.60 14.45
N PHE A 53 -12.48 -7.13 13.30
CA PHE A 53 -11.13 -7.35 12.83
C PHE A 53 -10.31 -6.08 13.01
N ASN A 54 -9.12 -6.21 13.60
CA ASN A 54 -8.23 -5.07 13.82
C ASN A 54 -7.26 -4.92 12.64
N PHE A 55 -7.57 -3.99 11.74
CA PHE A 55 -6.73 -3.67 10.58
C PHE A 55 -5.46 -2.89 10.95
N ASP A 56 -5.40 -2.29 12.13
CA ASP A 56 -4.21 -1.57 12.61
C ASP A 56 -3.20 -2.51 13.29
N HIS A 57 -3.53 -3.80 13.45
CA HIS A 57 -2.61 -4.76 14.03
C HIS A 57 -1.50 -5.10 13.03
N PRO A 58 -0.22 -5.22 13.44
CA PRO A 58 0.89 -5.56 12.54
C PRO A 58 0.65 -6.85 11.72
N ASP A 59 -0.11 -7.80 12.27
CA ASP A 59 -0.46 -9.07 11.60
C ASP A 59 -1.44 -8.90 10.44
N ALA A 60 -2.13 -7.76 10.32
CA ALA A 60 -3.00 -7.46 9.19
C ALA A 60 -2.22 -7.16 7.91
N PHE A 61 -0.93 -6.81 8.04
CA PHE A 61 -0.05 -6.49 6.94
C PHE A 61 0.86 -7.67 6.56
N ASP A 62 1.16 -7.79 5.28
CA ASP A 62 2.17 -8.71 4.78
C ASP A 62 3.56 -8.07 4.89
N ASN A 63 4.08 -8.05 6.11
CA ASN A 63 5.40 -7.47 6.41
C ASN A 63 6.54 -8.15 5.63
N GLU A 64 6.43 -9.45 5.35
CA GLU A 64 7.42 -10.17 4.55
C GLU A 64 7.44 -9.66 3.11
N LEU A 65 6.25 -9.47 2.51
CA LEU A 65 6.13 -8.90 1.18
C LEU A 65 6.63 -7.44 1.14
N ILE A 66 6.27 -6.62 2.15
CA ILE A 66 6.75 -5.23 2.25
C ILE A 66 8.28 -5.19 2.24
N VAL A 67 8.93 -5.95 3.12
CA VAL A 67 10.40 -5.97 3.23
C VAL A 67 11.02 -6.45 1.93
N LYS A 68 10.50 -7.53 1.34
CA LYS A 68 11.00 -8.05 0.06
C LYS A 68 10.90 -7.02 -1.05
N THR A 69 9.75 -6.37 -1.20
CA THR A 69 9.52 -5.34 -2.22
C THR A 69 10.46 -4.15 -2.02
N LEU A 70 10.65 -3.68 -0.78
CA LEU A 70 11.57 -2.57 -0.49
C LEU A 70 13.03 -2.95 -0.81
N CYS A 71 13.46 -4.17 -0.47
CA CYS A 71 14.79 -4.66 -0.82
C CYS A 71 15.00 -4.71 -2.34
N GLU A 72 14.04 -5.24 -3.09
CA GLU A 72 14.11 -5.29 -4.56
C GLU A 72 14.17 -3.87 -5.18
N ILE A 73 13.42 -2.91 -4.63
CA ILE A 73 13.49 -1.49 -5.04
C ILE A 73 14.87 -0.90 -4.75
N MET A 74 15.44 -1.16 -3.57
CA MET A 74 16.78 -0.68 -3.20
C MET A 74 17.88 -1.25 -4.10
N GLU A 75 17.69 -2.46 -4.63
CA GLU A 75 18.57 -3.09 -5.62
C GLU A 75 18.36 -2.56 -7.04
N GLY A 76 17.41 -1.63 -7.25
CA GLY A 76 17.09 -1.08 -8.57
C GLY A 76 16.31 -2.04 -9.47
N ARG A 77 15.68 -3.08 -8.91
CA ARG A 77 14.85 -4.02 -9.67
C ARG A 77 13.45 -3.46 -9.87
N THR A 78 12.85 -3.76 -11.01
CA THR A 78 11.43 -3.52 -11.24
C THR A 78 10.60 -4.47 -10.38
N VAL A 79 9.72 -3.91 -9.55
CA VAL A 79 8.81 -4.65 -8.67
C VAL A 79 7.36 -4.48 -9.11
N GLN A 80 6.50 -5.44 -8.76
CA GLN A 80 5.06 -5.31 -8.89
C GLN A 80 4.43 -5.09 -7.52
N ILE A 81 3.64 -4.02 -7.40
CA ILE A 81 2.94 -3.68 -6.16
C ILE A 81 1.51 -4.25 -6.23
N PRO A 82 1.06 -5.02 -5.23
CA PRO A 82 -0.33 -5.48 -5.17
C PRO A 82 -1.32 -4.32 -5.05
N VAL A 83 -2.52 -4.52 -5.58
CA VAL A 83 -3.64 -3.59 -5.41
C VAL A 83 -4.66 -4.28 -4.50
N TYR A 84 -4.80 -3.76 -3.29
CA TYR A 84 -5.75 -4.28 -2.31
C TYR A 84 -7.14 -3.65 -2.49
N ASP A 85 -8.17 -4.48 -2.55
CA ASP A 85 -9.56 -4.02 -2.58
C ASP A 85 -10.15 -4.00 -1.15
N PHE A 86 -10.37 -2.80 -0.63
CA PHE A 86 -10.96 -2.58 0.69
C PHE A 86 -12.42 -3.04 0.82
N VAL A 87 -13.14 -3.21 -0.30
CA VAL A 87 -14.53 -3.69 -0.29
C VAL A 87 -14.54 -5.20 -0.09
N SER A 88 -13.76 -5.92 -0.90
CA SER A 88 -13.74 -7.38 -0.92
C SER A 88 -12.67 -8.02 -0.01
N HIS A 89 -11.77 -7.20 0.54
CA HIS A 89 -10.63 -7.60 1.36
C HIS A 89 -9.78 -8.67 0.67
N SER A 90 -9.38 -8.40 -0.57
CA SER A 90 -8.57 -9.27 -1.44
C SER A 90 -7.49 -8.51 -2.19
#